data_AF-A0A920STF7-F1
#
_entry.id   AF-A0A920STF7-F1
#
_cell.length_a   1.000
_cell.length_b   1.000
_cell.length_c   1.000
_cell.angle_alpha   90.00
_cell.angle_beta   90.00
_cell.angle_gamma   90.00
#
_symmetry.space_group_name_H-M   'P 1'
#
loop_
_entity.id
_entity.type
_entity.pdbx_description
1 polymer ?
#
loop_
_entity_poly.entity_id
_entity_poly.type
_entity_poly.pdbx_seq_one_letter_code
_entity_poly.pdbx_strand_id
1 'polypeptide(L)'
;MAGGLSQVSRPCHRLVTPLDNAPFCEIPSSEEVWECDLVLLSLGFLGPEREIADQLKISCDERSNFQATQQAFATDIPGVFAAGDCRRGQSLVVWAISEGRGAASAIDQFLSRPNGSTGEG
;
A
#
# COMPACT_ATOMS: atom_id res chain seq x y z
N MET A 1 26.50 37.01 -8.53
CA MET A 1 25.51 37.33 -7.48
C MET A 1 24.62 36.11 -7.34
N ALA A 2 25.01 35.16 -6.48
CA ALA A 2 24.33 33.87 -6.36
C ALA A 2 22.94 34.06 -5.76
N GLY A 3 21.92 33.53 -6.44
CA GLY A 3 20.55 33.52 -5.95
C GLY A 3 20.45 32.69 -4.68
N GLY A 4 19.99 33.32 -3.60
CA GLY A 4 19.76 32.67 -2.32
C GLY A 4 18.70 31.59 -2.46
N LEU A 5 19.11 30.33 -2.35
CA LEU A 5 18.20 29.23 -2.05
C LEU A 5 17.59 29.56 -0.68
N SER A 6 16.29 29.80 -0.63
CA SER A 6 15.58 29.93 0.63
C SER A 6 15.70 28.61 1.39
N GLN A 7 16.61 28.54 2.36
CA GLN A 7 16.72 27.37 3.23
C GLN A 7 15.37 27.17 3.94
N VAL A 8 14.74 26.02 3.69
CA VAL A 8 13.56 25.58 4.43
C VAL A 8 14.07 25.02 5.76
N SER A 9 14.39 25.90 6.71
CA SER A 9 14.83 25.50 8.05
C SER A 9 13.63 25.32 8.97
N ARG A 10 12.84 24.26 8.77
CA ARG A 10 11.82 23.89 9.76
C ARG A 10 12.47 22.98 10.82
N PRO A 11 12.33 23.30 12.12
CA PRO A 11 12.87 22.45 13.17
C PRO A 11 12.20 21.06 13.16
N CYS A 12 12.98 20.02 13.41
CA CYS A 12 12.49 18.66 13.60
C CYS A 12 12.27 18.38 15.08
N HIS A 13 11.14 17.76 15.42
CA HIS A 13 10.82 17.39 16.80
C HIS A 13 11.38 16.00 17.15
N ARG A 14 11.87 15.85 18.38
CA ARG A 14 12.14 14.52 18.93
C ARG A 14 10.83 13.90 19.43
N LEU A 15 10.57 12.66 19.02
CA LEU A 15 9.41 11.89 19.48
C LEU A 15 9.80 10.96 20.63
N VAL A 16 8.93 10.80 21.63
CA VAL A 16 9.02 9.75 22.66
C VAL A 16 7.81 8.85 22.60
N THR A 17 7.99 7.60 23.02
CA THR A 17 6.88 6.71 23.39
C THR A 17 6.41 7.12 24.80
N PRO A 18 5.22 7.72 24.96
CA PRO A 18 4.69 8.04 26.28
C PRO A 18 4.43 6.76 27.09
N LEU A 19 4.56 6.84 28.42
CA LEU A 19 4.24 5.73 29.33
C LEU A 19 2.75 5.32 29.27
N ASP A 20 1.88 6.19 28.74
CA ASP A 20 0.43 6.10 28.86
C ASP A 20 -0.27 5.61 27.56
N ASN A 21 0.31 4.63 26.87
CA ASN A 21 -0.27 3.89 25.74
C ASN A 21 -0.56 4.65 24.41
N ALA A 22 -0.22 5.93 24.27
CA ALA A 22 -0.24 6.58 22.94
C ALA A 22 1.04 6.19 22.16
N PRO A 23 0.97 5.91 20.83
CA PRO A 23 2.11 5.31 20.14
C PRO A 23 3.31 6.26 20.03
N PHE A 24 3.11 7.57 19.94
CA PHE A 24 4.17 8.59 19.94
C PHE A 24 3.62 9.94 20.44
N CYS A 25 4.39 10.68 21.24
CA CYS A 25 4.08 12.04 21.67
C CYS A 25 5.29 12.94 21.41
N GLU A 26 5.04 14.16 20.92
CA GLU A 26 6.09 15.17 20.74
C GLU A 26 6.62 15.62 22.09
N ILE A 27 7.94 15.72 22.23
CA ILE A 27 8.55 16.33 23.41
C ILE A 27 8.58 17.85 23.19
N PRO A 28 7.91 18.65 24.03
CA PRO A 28 8.00 20.10 23.94
C PRO A 28 9.46 20.56 24.09
N SER A 29 9.87 21.60 23.35
CA SER A 29 11.23 22.17 23.44
C SER A 29 12.36 21.21 23.03
N SER A 30 12.08 20.21 22.20
CA SER A 30 13.06 19.24 21.69
C SER A 30 13.43 19.47 20.22
N GLU A 31 13.15 20.66 19.70
CA GLU A 31 13.42 21.04 18.33
C GLU A 31 14.92 21.03 18.01
N GLU A 32 15.31 20.31 16.95
CA GLU A 32 16.67 20.32 16.41
C GLU A 32 16.67 20.74 14.94
N VAL A 33 17.72 21.46 14.53
CA VAL A 33 17.94 21.87 13.14
C VAL A 33 19.23 21.20 12.66
N TRP A 34 19.13 20.45 11.57
CA TRP A 34 20.27 19.82 10.92
C TRP A 34 20.54 20.48 9.57
N GLU A 35 21.74 21.03 9.40
CA GLU A 35 22.21 21.52 8.10
C GLU A 35 22.36 20.35 7.14
N CYS A 36 21.73 20.45 5.97
CA CYS A 36 21.78 19.42 4.95
C CYS A 36 21.77 20.05 3.55
N ASP A 37 22.59 19.49 2.66
CA ASP A 37 22.60 19.86 1.25
C ASP A 37 21.53 19.10 0.45
N LEU A 38 21.14 17.91 0.94
CA LEU A 38 20.15 17.02 0.32
C LEU A 38 19.40 16.20 1.37
N VAL A 39 18.08 16.08 1.19
CA VAL A 39 17.20 15.23 2.00
C VAL A 39 16.56 14.17 1.11
N LEU A 40 16.67 12.91 1.50
CA LEU A 40 16.01 11.77 0.83
C LEU A 40 14.93 11.20 1.75
N LEU A 41 13.67 11.37 1.37
CA LEU A 41 12.52 10.87 2.15
C LEU A 41 12.16 9.46 1.69
N SER A 42 12.48 8.45 2.50
CA SER A 42 12.14 7.04 2.25
C SER A 42 10.93 6.59 3.08
N LEU A 43 9.80 7.29 2.91
CA LEU A 43 8.58 7.09 3.71
C LEU A 43 7.75 5.86 3.27
N GLY A 44 8.19 5.15 2.23
CA GLY A 44 7.46 4.02 1.64
C GLY A 44 6.34 4.48 0.71
N PHE A 45 5.40 3.57 0.44
CA PHE A 45 4.21 3.82 -0.38
C PHE A 45 2.97 3.28 0.33
N LEU A 46 1.81 3.87 0.05
CA LEU A 46 0.55 3.51 0.71
C LEU A 46 -0.17 2.36 0.02
N GLY A 47 -0.11 2.31 -1.32
CA GLY A 47 -0.80 1.33 -2.14
C GLY A 47 -0.41 1.46 -3.62
N PRO A 48 -1.02 0.66 -4.50
CA PRO A 48 -0.79 0.69 -5.95
C PRO A 48 -1.31 1.99 -6.60
N GLU A 49 -0.89 2.22 -7.85
CA GLU A 49 -1.40 3.31 -8.68
C GLU A 49 -2.92 3.19 -8.88
N ARG A 50 -3.64 4.32 -8.69
CA ARG A 50 -5.11 4.36 -8.81
C ARG A 50 -5.62 4.24 -10.24
N GLU A 51 -4.83 4.60 -11.23
CA GLU A 51 -5.27 4.67 -12.63
C GLU A 51 -5.79 3.32 -13.13
N ILE A 52 -5.16 2.21 -12.73
CA ILE A 52 -5.59 0.86 -13.09
C ILE A 52 -6.89 0.50 -12.35
N ALA A 53 -6.99 0.84 -11.07
CA ALA A 53 -8.22 0.62 -10.29
C ALA A 53 -9.40 1.39 -10.90
N ASP A 54 -9.19 2.63 -11.32
CA ASP A 54 -10.25 3.48 -11.90
C ASP A 54 -10.67 3.00 -13.29
N GLN A 55 -9.71 2.60 -14.13
CA GLN A 55 -9.99 2.07 -15.47
C GLN A 55 -10.77 0.76 -15.43
N LEU A 56 -10.39 -0.14 -14.52
CA LEU A 56 -11.06 -1.42 -14.35
C LEU A 56 -12.31 -1.30 -13.49
N LYS A 57 -12.45 -0.24 -12.67
CA LYS A 57 -13.49 -0.05 -11.64
C LYS A 57 -13.41 -1.10 -10.52
N ILE A 58 -12.19 -1.38 -10.06
CA ILE A 58 -11.92 -2.27 -8.93
C ILE A 58 -12.12 -1.50 -7.61
N SER A 59 -12.82 -2.08 -6.64
CA SER A 59 -12.92 -1.45 -5.32
C SER A 59 -11.59 -1.51 -4.59
N CYS A 60 -11.30 -0.48 -3.79
CA CYS A 60 -10.09 -0.38 -2.98
C CYS A 60 -10.47 -0.38 -1.49
N ASP A 61 -9.56 -0.88 -0.65
CA ASP A 61 -9.70 -0.81 0.80
C ASP A 61 -9.38 0.60 1.34
N GLU A 62 -9.55 0.80 2.65
CA GLU A 62 -9.24 2.06 3.34
C GLU A 62 -7.77 2.51 3.19
N ARG A 63 -6.88 1.58 2.84
CA ARG A 63 -5.44 1.81 2.63
C ARG A 63 -5.09 1.98 1.16
N SER A 64 -6.08 2.08 0.27
CA SER A 64 -5.94 2.18 -1.18
C SER A 64 -5.36 0.93 -1.88
N ASN A 65 -5.35 -0.23 -1.23
CA ASN A 65 -5.03 -1.50 -1.88
C ASN A 65 -6.25 -2.04 -2.63
N PHE A 66 -6.03 -2.83 -3.67
CA PHE A 66 -7.12 -3.50 -4.38
C PHE A 66 -7.83 -4.49 -3.47
N GLN A 67 -9.15 -4.35 -3.38
CA GLN A 67 -9.98 -5.20 -2.56
C GLN A 67 -10.06 -6.58 -3.19
N ALA A 68 -9.40 -7.56 -2.56
CA ALA A 68 -9.52 -8.96 -2.91
C ALA A 68 -9.40 -9.85 -1.68
N THR A 69 -10.23 -10.89 -1.63
CA THR A 69 -10.24 -11.83 -0.50
C THR A 69 -8.98 -12.67 -0.47
N GLN A 70 -8.47 -12.98 0.72
CA GLN A 70 -7.21 -13.71 0.89
C GLN A 70 -7.27 -15.16 0.37
N GLN A 71 -8.47 -15.74 0.31
CA GLN A 71 -8.69 -17.12 -0.14
C GLN A 71 -8.86 -17.23 -1.66
N ALA A 72 -9.60 -16.29 -2.27
CA ALA A 72 -9.90 -16.37 -3.71
C ALA A 72 -9.01 -15.46 -4.56
N PHE A 73 -8.36 -14.45 -3.98
CA PHE A 73 -7.61 -13.40 -4.68
C PHE A 73 -8.42 -12.65 -5.74
N ALA A 74 -9.74 -12.88 -5.80
CA ALA A 74 -10.65 -12.29 -6.74
C ALA A 74 -11.06 -10.89 -6.27
N THR A 75 -11.07 -9.96 -7.21
CA THR A 75 -11.65 -8.63 -7.03
C THR A 75 -13.16 -8.67 -7.26
N ASP A 76 -13.83 -7.52 -7.20
CA ASP A 76 -15.27 -7.42 -7.51
C ASP A 76 -15.59 -7.72 -8.97
N ILE A 77 -14.58 -7.69 -9.85
CA ILE A 77 -14.74 -7.94 -11.28
C ILE A 77 -14.45 -9.42 -11.56
N PRO A 78 -15.43 -10.18 -12.09
CA PRO A 78 -15.21 -11.58 -12.45
C PRO A 78 -14.05 -11.73 -13.44
N GLY A 79 -13.12 -12.63 -13.12
CA GLY A 79 -11.93 -12.87 -13.95
C GLY A 79 -10.75 -11.93 -13.68
N VAL A 80 -10.89 -10.95 -12.79
CA VAL A 80 -9.79 -10.07 -12.35
C VAL A 80 -9.37 -10.44 -10.93
N PHE A 81 -8.06 -10.67 -10.77
CA PHE A 81 -7.46 -11.12 -9.53
C PHE A 81 -6.32 -10.19 -9.11
N ALA A 82 -6.10 -10.05 -7.80
CA ALA A 82 -5.05 -9.21 -7.21
C ALA A 82 -4.24 -10.00 -6.18
N ALA A 83 -2.92 -9.82 -6.17
CA ALA A 83 -1.99 -10.48 -5.26
C ALA A 83 -0.76 -9.61 -4.99
N GLY A 84 -0.06 -9.88 -3.88
CA GLY A 84 1.17 -9.18 -3.52
C GLY A 84 0.89 -7.77 -2.97
N ASP A 85 1.83 -6.85 -3.18
CA ASP A 85 1.79 -5.51 -2.57
C ASP A 85 0.57 -4.69 -3.00
N CYS A 86 0.02 -4.93 -4.20
CA CYS A 86 -1.20 -4.25 -4.66
C CYS A 86 -2.45 -4.62 -3.84
N ARG A 87 -2.44 -5.78 -3.17
CA ARG A 87 -3.56 -6.29 -2.35
C ARG A 87 -3.26 -6.17 -0.85
N ARG A 88 -2.04 -6.51 -0.45
CA ARG A 88 -1.61 -6.57 0.96
C ARG A 88 -1.05 -5.23 1.47
N GLY A 89 -0.56 -4.38 0.57
CA GLY A 89 0.35 -3.29 0.88
C GLY A 89 1.79 -3.77 1.08
N GLN A 90 2.70 -2.82 1.33
CA GLN A 90 4.13 -3.06 1.50
C GLN A 90 4.46 -4.29 2.36
N SER A 91 5.13 -5.28 1.77
CA SER A 91 5.48 -6.53 2.46
C SER A 91 6.80 -7.14 1.97
N LEU A 92 7.08 -8.36 2.44
CA LEU A 92 8.26 -9.13 2.03
C LEU A 92 8.00 -9.85 0.70
N VAL A 93 9.05 -10.01 -0.11
CA VAL A 93 8.98 -10.72 -1.40
C VAL A 93 8.43 -12.15 -1.27
N VAL A 94 8.69 -12.83 -0.16
CA VAL A 94 8.18 -14.19 0.11
C VAL A 94 6.66 -14.22 0.17
N TRP A 95 6.03 -13.15 0.67
CA TRP A 95 4.57 -13.03 0.69
C TRP A 95 4.02 -12.83 -0.71
N ALA A 96 4.64 -11.98 -1.52
CA ALA A 96 4.25 -11.81 -2.92
C ALA A 96 4.33 -13.14 -3.71
N ILE A 97 5.38 -13.95 -3.48
CA ILE A 97 5.51 -15.28 -4.08
C ILE A 97 4.40 -16.21 -3.60
N SER A 98 4.14 -16.26 -2.30
CA SER A 98 3.08 -17.11 -1.73
C SER A 98 1.70 -16.72 -2.27
N GLU A 99 1.38 -15.43 -2.29
CA GLU A 99 0.11 -14.93 -2.82
C GLU A 99 -0.01 -15.14 -4.32
N GLY A 100 1.08 -14.97 -5.09
CA GLY A 100 1.10 -15.27 -6.52
C GLY A 100 0.77 -16.73 -6.82
N ARG A 101 1.30 -17.67 -6.03
CA ARG A 101 0.95 -19.10 -6.16
C ARG A 101 -0.52 -19.36 -5.78
N GLY A 102 -1.02 -18.68 -4.76
CA GLY A 102 -2.44 -18.74 -4.37
C GLY A 102 -3.38 -18.22 -5.46
N ALA A 103 -3.07 -17.05 -6.01
CA ALA A 103 -3.82 -16.45 -7.10
C ALA A 103 -3.80 -17.33 -8.36
N ALA A 104 -2.65 -17.92 -8.72
CA ALA A 104 -2.56 -18.86 -9.84
C ALA A 104 -3.49 -20.07 -9.65
N SER A 105 -3.55 -20.65 -8.44
CA SER A 105 -4.47 -21.74 -8.14
C SER A 105 -5.95 -21.31 -8.22
N ALA A 106 -6.27 -20.08 -7.80
CA ALA A 106 -7.64 -19.57 -7.88
C ALA A 106 -8.06 -19.27 -9.33
N ILE A 107 -7.15 -18.73 -10.14
CA ILE A 107 -7.35 -18.52 -11.58
C ILE A 107 -7.56 -19.85 -12.30
N ASP A 108 -6.74 -20.86 -11.99
CA ASP A 108 -6.89 -22.21 -12.57
C ASP A 108 -8.26 -22.81 -12.26
N GLN A 109 -8.73 -22.69 -11.00
CA GLN A 109 -10.07 -23.12 -10.61
C GLN A 109 -11.18 -22.33 -11.31
N PHE A 110 -10.98 -21.03 -11.52
CA PHE A 110 -11.94 -20.18 -12.23
C PHE A 110 -12.06 -20.58 -13.70
N LEU A 111 -10.93 -20.86 -14.38
CA LEU A 111 -10.89 -21.25 -15.79
C LEU A 111 -11.30 -22.72 -16.02
N SER A 112 -11.05 -23.60 -15.06
CA SER A 112 -11.40 -25.02 -15.14
C SER A 112 -12.88 -25.32 -14.94
N ARG A 113 -13.69 -24.32 -14.58
CA ARG A 113 -15.15 -24.49 -14.54
C ARG A 113 -15.67 -24.65 -15.97
N PRO A 114 -16.41 -25.73 -16.29
CA PRO A 114 -16.98 -25.90 -17.61
C PRO A 114 -17.94 -24.74 -17.90
N ASN A 115 -17.79 -24.12 -19.07
CA ASN A 115 -18.68 -23.07 -19.57
C ASN A 115 -20.12 -23.59 -19.61
N GLY A 116 -20.93 -23.33 -18.57
CA GLY A 116 -22.24 -23.95 -18.45
C GLY A 116 -23.15 -23.49 -17.31
N SER A 117 -22.92 -22.32 -16.70
CA SER A 117 -23.94 -21.71 -15.84
C SER A 117 -24.05 -20.22 -16.14
N THR A 118 -24.73 -19.91 -17.24
CA THR A 118 -25.53 -18.69 -17.33
C THR A 118 -26.35 -18.58 -16.04
N GLY A 119 -26.30 -17.43 -15.37
CA GLY A 119 -27.01 -17.22 -14.12
C GLY A 119 -28.52 -17.44 -14.28
N GLU A 120 -29.05 -18.34 -13.47
CA GLU A 120 -30.34 -18.18 -12.81
C GLU A 120 -30.10 -18.46 -11.32
N GLY A 121 -30.47 -17.50 -10.46
CA GLY A 121 -30.32 -17.55 -9.01
C GLY A 121 -30.15 -16.18 -8.40
#